data_AF-A0A2D5TSR0-F1
#
_entry.id   AF-A0A2D5TSR0-F1
#
_cell.length_a   1.000
_cell.length_b   1.000
_cell.length_c   1.000
_cell.angle_alpha   90.00
_cell.angle_beta   90.00
_cell.angle_gamma   90.00
#
_symmetry.space_group_name_H-M   'P 1'
#
loop_
_entity.id
_entity.type
_entity.pdbx_description
1 polymer ?
#
loop_
_entity_poly.entity_id
_entity_poly.type
_entity_poly.pdbx_seq_one_letter_code
_entity_poly.pdbx_strand_id
1 'polypeptide(L)'
;MDMTVYVVQQQMKFDQTKGQLVPRFTSINKAEKWGEIVYLLSPSAHPFNPDLVLGDLHEKLSGFNDDDYLLLIGNPGLIGMSTALAAYYNEGRVKFLQWSGRHGEYTEIKAKIY
;
A
#
# COMPACT_ATOMS: atom_id res chain seq x y z
N MET A 1 5.68 18.68 1.29
CA MET A 1 5.25 17.59 0.41
C MET A 1 3.84 17.24 0.82
N ASP A 2 3.01 16.85 -0.14
CA ASP A 2 1.66 16.39 0.19
C ASP A 2 1.74 14.98 0.79
N MET A 3 0.92 14.71 1.81
CA MET A 3 0.88 13.42 2.50
C MET A 3 0.46 12.33 1.52
N THR A 4 1.19 11.21 1.45
CA THR A 4 0.88 10.11 0.53
C THR A 4 0.44 8.86 1.26
N VAL A 5 -0.61 8.21 0.75
CA VAL A 5 -1.04 6.87 1.16
C VAL A 5 -0.67 5.88 0.07
N TYR A 6 0.41 5.15 0.30
CA TYR A 6 0.90 4.13 -0.60
C TYR A 6 0.13 2.82 -0.40
N VAL A 7 -0.70 2.46 -1.37
CA VAL A 7 -1.36 1.15 -1.42
C VAL A 7 -0.42 0.15 -2.08
N VAL A 8 -0.09 -0.93 -1.37
CA VAL A 8 0.90 -1.91 -1.84
C VAL A 8 0.53 -2.47 -3.22
N GLN A 9 -0.71 -2.92 -3.39
CA GLN A 9 -1.16 -3.48 -4.66
C GLN A 9 -2.63 -3.22 -4.92
N GLN A 10 -2.95 -2.80 -6.14
CA GLN A 10 -4.34 -2.73 -6.60
C GLN A 10 -4.88 -4.13 -6.89
N GLN A 11 -5.53 -4.76 -5.91
CA GLN A 11 -6.17 -6.06 -6.16
C GLN A 11 -7.49 -5.91 -6.90
N MET A 12 -7.63 -6.65 -8.00
CA MET A 12 -8.85 -6.72 -8.80
C MET A 12 -9.58 -8.04 -8.54
N LYS A 13 -10.88 -8.07 -8.84
CA LYS A 13 -11.71 -9.27 -8.88
C LYS A 13 -12.61 -9.21 -10.11
N PHE A 14 -12.95 -10.37 -10.68
CA PHE A 14 -13.92 -10.43 -11.77
C PHE A 14 -15.35 -10.33 -11.21
N ASP A 15 -16.12 -9.37 -11.70
CA ASP A 15 -17.55 -9.20 -11.40
C ASP A 15 -18.35 -9.90 -12.49
N GLN A 16 -19.01 -11.02 -12.15
CA GLN A 16 -19.77 -11.82 -13.11
C GLN A 16 -20.99 -11.09 -13.68
N THR A 17 -21.63 -10.24 -12.86
CA THR A 17 -22.81 -9.48 -13.27
C THR A 17 -22.45 -8.41 -14.28
N LYS A 18 -21.30 -7.76 -14.08
CA LYS A 18 -20.80 -6.69 -14.99
C LYS A 18 -19.92 -7.22 -16.12
N GLY A 19 -19.48 -8.47 -16.05
CA GLY A 19 -18.57 -9.07 -17.03
C GLY A 19 -17.19 -8.42 -17.10
N GLN A 20 -16.73 -7.78 -16.02
CA GLN A 20 -15.48 -7.00 -16.03
C GLN A 20 -14.68 -7.12 -14.72
N LEU A 21 -13.40 -6.76 -14.77
CA LEU A 21 -12.57 -6.62 -13.58
C LEU A 21 -12.94 -5.34 -12.82
N VAL A 22 -13.13 -5.47 -11.51
CA VAL A 22 -13.41 -4.37 -10.60
C VAL A 22 -12.44 -4.39 -9.41
N PRO A 23 -12.19 -3.25 -8.75
CA PRO A 23 -11.41 -3.23 -7.51
C PRO A 23 -12.00 -4.18 -6.47
N ARG A 24 -11.14 -4.97 -5.82
CA ARG A 24 -11.55 -5.91 -4.77
C ARG A 24 -11.98 -5.18 -3.51
N PHE A 25 -11.28 -4.13 -3.14
CA PHE A 25 -11.49 -3.38 -1.90
C PHE A 25 -12.02 -1.99 -2.22
N THR A 26 -13.32 -1.78 -2.01
CA THR A 26 -13.95 -0.48 -2.20
C THR A 26 -13.65 0.49 -1.06
N SER A 27 -13.17 0.01 0.09
CA SER A 27 -12.87 0.83 1.25
C SER A 27 -11.63 1.71 1.09
N ILE A 28 -10.80 1.51 0.05
CA ILE A 28 -9.57 2.29 -0.17
C ILE A 28 -9.86 3.78 -0.28
N ASN A 29 -10.98 4.18 -0.88
CA ASN A 29 -11.38 5.58 -0.99
C ASN A 29 -11.47 6.30 0.36
N LYS A 30 -11.76 5.58 1.45
CA LYS A 30 -11.80 6.18 2.79
C LYS A 30 -10.43 6.56 3.35
N ALA A 31 -9.34 6.15 2.69
CA ALA A 31 -7.99 6.57 3.05
C ALA A 31 -7.61 7.91 2.41
N GLU A 32 -8.38 8.45 1.46
CA GLU A 32 -8.13 9.77 0.84
C GLU A 32 -8.08 10.92 1.87
N LYS A 33 -8.73 10.75 3.04
CA LYS A 33 -8.64 11.72 4.16
C LYS A 33 -7.26 11.80 4.80
N TRP A 34 -6.37 10.83 4.53
CA TRP A 34 -5.02 10.76 5.08
C TRP A 34 -3.94 11.21 4.10
N GLY A 35 -4.28 11.40 2.83
CA GLY A 35 -3.31 11.76 1.79
C GLY A 35 -3.72 11.29 0.39
N GLU A 36 -2.89 11.62 -0.60
CA GLU A 36 -3.06 11.16 -1.97
C GLU A 36 -2.87 9.64 -2.05
N ILE A 37 -3.80 8.93 -2.69
CA ILE A 37 -3.72 7.48 -2.88
C ILE A 37 -2.77 7.17 -4.05
N VAL A 38 -1.65 6.51 -3.77
CA VAL A 38 -0.68 6.07 -4.78
C VAL A 38 -0.53 4.55 -4.73
N TYR A 39 -0.67 3.87 -5.86
CA TYR A 39 -0.44 2.42 -5.94
C TYR A 39 1.03 2.11 -6.23
N LEU A 40 1.64 1.32 -5.34
CA LEU A 40 3.03 0.89 -5.50
C LEU A 40 3.18 -0.11 -6.64
N LEU A 41 2.28 -1.10 -6.72
CA LEU A 41 2.39 -2.19 -7.68
C LEU A 41 1.09 -2.39 -8.47
N SER A 42 1.25 -2.83 -9.72
CA SER A 42 0.13 -3.16 -10.60
C SER A 42 -0.64 -4.40 -10.11
N PRO A 43 -1.88 -4.61 -10.57
CA PRO A 43 -2.63 -5.83 -10.29
C PRO A 43 -1.94 -7.12 -10.73
N SER A 44 -1.05 -7.05 -11.73
CA SER A 44 -0.29 -8.17 -12.28
C SER A 44 1.11 -8.33 -11.68
N ALA A 45 1.45 -7.57 -10.63
CA ALA A 45 2.69 -7.78 -9.89
C ALA A 45 2.62 -9.08 -9.07
N HIS A 46 3.70 -9.85 -9.07
CA HIS A 46 3.82 -11.11 -8.33
C HIS A 46 5.19 -11.19 -7.66
N PRO A 47 5.29 -11.80 -6.46
CA PRO A 47 6.55 -11.89 -5.74
C PRO A 47 7.59 -12.81 -6.40
N PHE A 48 7.19 -13.59 -7.42
CA PHE A 48 8.08 -14.53 -8.13
C PHE A 48 9.01 -13.86 -9.17
N ASN A 49 8.88 -12.54 -9.37
CA ASN A 49 9.84 -11.73 -10.10
C ASN A 49 10.33 -10.58 -9.20
N PRO A 50 11.17 -10.88 -8.19
CA PRO A 50 11.51 -9.93 -7.14
C PRO A 50 12.31 -8.73 -7.67
N ASP A 51 13.17 -8.91 -8.67
CA ASP A 51 14.03 -7.82 -9.17
C ASP A 51 13.21 -6.69 -9.78
N LEU A 52 12.20 -7.03 -10.60
CA LEU A 52 11.28 -6.04 -11.18
C LEU A 52 10.46 -5.34 -10.10
N VAL A 53 9.91 -6.11 -9.15
CA VAL A 53 9.12 -5.57 -8.05
C VAL A 53 9.95 -4.62 -7.19
N LEU A 54 11.16 -5.02 -6.83
CA LEU A 54 12.05 -4.21 -5.99
C LEU A 54 12.46 -2.93 -6.71
N GLY A 55 12.71 -2.97 -8.03
CA GLY A 55 12.97 -1.77 -8.83
C GLY A 55 11.85 -0.73 -8.70
N ASP A 56 10.60 -1.13 -8.98
CA ASP A 56 9.42 -0.26 -8.85
C ASP A 56 9.25 0.29 -7.42
N LEU A 57 9.45 -0.56 -6.42
CA LEU A 57 9.32 -0.18 -5.01
C LEU A 57 10.41 0.80 -4.58
N HIS A 58 11.66 0.60 -5.00
CA HIS A 58 12.75 1.53 -4.70
C HIS A 58 12.50 2.91 -5.29
N GLU A 59 12.06 2.98 -6.55
CA GLU A 59 11.72 4.25 -7.20
C GLU A 59 10.64 5.00 -6.40
N LYS A 60 9.51 4.32 -6.13
CA LYS A 60 8.34 4.94 -5.51
C LYS A 60 8.48 5.24 -4.03
N LEU A 61 9.26 4.46 -3.28
CA LEU A 61 9.43 4.62 -1.83
C LEU A 61 10.68 5.42 -1.45
N SER A 62 11.52 5.82 -2.41
CA SER A 62 12.75 6.58 -2.14
C SER A 62 12.54 7.88 -1.37
N GLY A 63 11.36 8.50 -1.50
CA GLY A 63 10.94 9.71 -0.79
C GLY A 63 10.01 9.47 0.40
N PHE A 64 9.78 8.22 0.80
CA PHE A 64 8.89 7.88 1.92
C PHE A 64 9.39 8.53 3.21
N ASN A 65 8.50 9.24 3.91
CA ASN A 65 8.86 10.00 5.10
C ASN A 65 7.79 9.90 6.20
N ASP A 66 7.98 10.66 7.29
CA ASP A 66 7.10 10.62 8.46
C ASP A 66 5.67 11.09 8.21
N ASP A 67 5.37 11.75 7.09
CA ASP A 67 4.01 12.19 6.75
C ASP A 67 3.22 11.15 5.92
N ASP A 68 3.90 10.12 5.42
CA ASP A 68 3.34 9.10 4.54
C ASP A 68 2.82 7.86 5.28
N TYR A 69 1.97 7.09 4.60
CA TYR A 69 1.35 5.88 5.13
C TYR A 69 1.43 4.72 4.14
N LEU A 70 1.56 3.50 4.67
CA LEU A 70 1.35 2.27 3.93
C LEU A 70 -0.07 1.71 4.17
N LEU A 71 -0.77 1.36 3.11
CA LEU A 71 -2.01 0.59 3.14
C LEU A 71 -1.70 -0.85 2.71
N LEU A 72 -1.73 -1.78 3.67
CA LEU A 72 -1.26 -3.17 3.50
C LEU A 72 -2.27 -4.06 2.77
N ILE A 73 -2.59 -3.70 1.52
CA ILE A 73 -3.48 -4.44 0.63
C ILE A 73 -2.65 -5.06 -0.48
N GLY A 74 -2.68 -6.38 -0.61
CA GLY A 74 -1.93 -7.06 -1.65
C GLY A 74 -1.50 -8.48 -1.28
N ASN A 75 -0.57 -9.00 -2.08
CA ASN A 75 0.12 -10.25 -1.78
C ASN A 75 1.05 -10.08 -0.54
N PRO A 76 1.11 -11.06 0.39
CA PRO A 76 1.95 -10.97 1.59
C PRO A 76 3.45 -10.73 1.32
N GLY A 77 4.02 -11.32 0.27
CA GLY A 77 5.42 -11.11 -0.10
C GLY A 77 5.69 -9.68 -0.57
N LEU A 78 4.79 -9.13 -1.39
CA LEU A 78 4.86 -7.74 -1.84
C LEU A 78 4.68 -6.76 -0.67
N ILE A 79 3.75 -7.06 0.25
CA ILE A 79 3.55 -6.31 1.50
C ILE A 79 4.83 -6.27 2.34
N GLY A 80 5.49 -7.42 2.49
CA GLY A 80 6.77 -7.51 3.21
C GLY A 80 7.86 -6.66 2.58
N MET A 81 8.03 -6.75 1.26
CA MET A 81 9.02 -5.95 0.50
C MET A 81 8.76 -4.45 0.63
N SER A 82 7.51 -4.00 0.44
CA SER A 82 7.14 -2.59 0.58
C SER A 82 7.38 -2.06 2.00
N THR A 83 7.02 -2.84 3.02
CA THR A 83 7.22 -2.44 4.43
C THR A 83 8.71 -2.31 4.76
N ALA A 84 9.52 -3.27 4.33
CA ALA A 84 10.96 -3.24 4.54
C ALA A 84 11.62 -2.03 3.87
N LEU A 85 11.22 -1.70 2.63
CA LEU A 85 11.77 -0.55 1.91
C LEU A 85 11.30 0.79 2.47
N ALA A 86 10.02 0.92 2.83
CA ALA A 86 9.53 2.14 3.48
C ALA A 86 10.28 2.41 4.80
N ALA A 87 10.50 1.35 5.60
CA ALA A 87 11.30 1.46 6.83
C ALA A 87 12.76 1.79 6.51
N TYR A 88 13.35 1.19 5.49
CA TYR A 88 14.71 1.49 5.04
C TYR A 88 14.91 2.97 4.71
N TYR A 89 14.01 3.55 3.92
CA TYR A 89 14.09 4.94 3.49
C TYR A 89 13.73 5.95 4.58
N ASN A 90 12.99 5.54 5.62
CA ASN A 90 12.62 6.40 6.74
C ASN A 90 13.20 5.93 8.08
N GLU A 91 14.42 5.41 8.07
CA GLU A 91 15.23 5.10 9.27
C GLU A 91 14.48 4.26 10.32
N GLY A 92 13.86 3.18 9.85
CA GLY A 92 13.07 2.24 10.63
C GLY A 92 11.64 2.70 10.91
N ARG A 93 11.28 3.96 10.67
CA ARG A 93 9.95 4.51 10.97
C ARG A 93 8.97 4.26 9.84
N VAL A 94 7.81 3.71 10.19
CA VAL A 94 6.71 3.49 9.23
C VAL A 94 5.37 3.79 9.90
N LYS A 95 4.44 4.28 9.07
CA LYS A 95 3.04 4.41 9.45
C LYS A 95 2.19 3.51 8.56
N PHE A 96 1.20 2.86 9.17
CA PHE A 96 0.24 2.02 8.47
C PHE A 96 -1.17 2.56 8.67
N LEU A 97 -2.03 2.30 7.69
CA LEU A 97 -3.47 2.45 7.82
C LEU A 97 -4.13 1.07 7.90
N GLN A 98 -4.78 0.80 9.03
CA GLN A 98 -5.50 -0.45 9.26
C GLN A 98 -7.01 -0.22 9.16
N TRP A 99 -7.69 -1.00 8.32
CA TRP A 99 -9.14 -0.94 8.21
C TRP A 99 -9.81 -1.48 9.47
N SER A 100 -10.72 -0.69 10.05
CA SER A 100 -11.66 -1.11 11.08
C SER A 100 -13.02 -1.39 10.46
N GLY A 101 -13.37 -2.67 10.28
CA GLY A 101 -14.68 -3.06 9.75
C GLY A 101 -15.86 -2.63 10.63
N ARG A 102 -15.64 -2.52 11.95
CA ARG A 102 -16.65 -2.08 12.92
C ARG A 102 -16.97 -0.60 12.80
N HIS A 103 -15.95 0.24 12.65
CA HIS A 103 -16.10 1.70 12.58
C HIS A 103 -16.21 2.21 11.13
N GLY A 104 -15.90 1.36 10.16
CA GLY A 104 -15.95 1.72 8.75
C GLY A 104 -14.92 2.78 8.38
N GLU A 105 -13.75 2.80 9.03
CA GLU A 105 -12.69 3.77 8.78
C GLU A 105 -11.29 3.16 8.98
N TYR A 106 -10.27 3.88 8.52
CA TYR A 106 -8.87 3.54 8.78
C TYR A 106 -8.37 4.17 10.06
N THR A 107 -7.56 3.42 10.79
CA THR A 107 -6.83 3.86 11.99
C THR A 107 -5.34 3.78 11.71
N GLU A 108 -4.61 4.81 12.14
CA GLU A 108 -3.16 4.87 12.05
C GLU A 108 -2.49 3.95 13.05
N ILE A 109 -1.43 3.28 12.60
CA ILE A 109 -0.48 2.56 13.43
C ILE A 109 0.91 3.13 13.13
N LYS A 110 1.63 3.59 14.15
CA LYS A 110 3.02 4.06 14.03
C LYS A 110 3.96 3.01 14.61
N ALA A 111 5.04 2.70 13.90
CA ALA A 111 6.06 1.78 14.38
C ALA A 111 7.46 2.26 13.99
N LYS A 112 8.43 1.95 14.85
CA LYS A 112 9.85 1.94 14.49
C LYS A 112 10.33 0.49 14.52
N ILE A 113 10.69 -0.05 13.37
CA ILE A 113 10.91 -1.49 13.17
C ILE A 113 12.34 -1.91 13.54
N TYR A 114 13.32 -1.01 13.48
CA TYR A 114 14.70 -1.23 13.95
C TYR A 114 15.35 0.09 14.38
#